data_AF-A0A9E3RXR0-F1
#
_entry.id   AF-A0A9E3RXR0-F1
#
_cell.length_a   1.000
_cell.length_b   1.000
_cell.length_c   1.000
_cell.angle_alpha   90.00
_cell.angle_beta   90.00
_cell.angle_gamma   90.00
#
_symmetry.space_group_name_H-M   'P 1'
#
loop_
_entity.id
_entity.type
_entity.pdbx_description
1 polymer ?
#
loop_
_entity_poly.entity_id
_entity_poly.type
_entity_poly.pdbx_seq_one_letter_code
_entity_poly.pdbx_strand_id
1 'polypeptide(L)'
;MSDNPEAGGKRDEKMRLCPTCRMEISALAIKCRFCGEPVGRPRDESRALTIDDLGGETIRHYAPSSSVMEAMEAFRAETEVSSNPPADALPNKKNILGWVGKKSPMDSKAPSVSDGLPSLDEKSRALAELAMPSKPSTPVRRPVNQGPTWIKQIGVFAGLVASIIILYFGGNYVWAVMTRKPAPPPPTYVNPAKAILEQGGDPVEALQEAIKALRREPHPDNELIASEARRKLVAAVNDMLNTKPWKEEDLRRAQSMIGEAFKSDSSESIRTLKEEVDQEYFSYRMTLVETTGNSATFRLNNKSKSVLEKPDASDTVTVKVGDTIADRFTVMQIKKDFVQVQDSLRQNRLLTFNRNSAEIASP
;
A
#
# COMPACT_ATOMS: atom_id res chain seq x y z
N MET A 1 -15.40 18.94 -6.98
CA MET A 1 -15.46 18.73 -8.44
C MET A 1 -14.03 18.67 -8.90
N SER A 2 -13.51 17.44 -8.97
CA SER A 2 -12.11 17.16 -9.19
C SER A 2 -11.99 16.59 -10.59
N ASP A 3 -11.36 17.38 -11.46
CA ASP A 3 -11.02 16.99 -12.81
C ASP A 3 -9.96 15.88 -12.78
N ASN A 4 -10.23 14.81 -13.52
CA ASN A 4 -9.36 13.67 -13.71
C ASN A 4 -8.94 13.66 -15.19
N PRO A 5 -7.70 14.03 -15.55
CA PRO A 5 -7.30 14.21 -16.93
C PRO A 5 -6.63 12.95 -17.50
N GLU A 6 -7.35 11.83 -17.66
CA GLU A 6 -6.87 10.69 -18.47
C GLU A 6 -8.00 9.97 -19.23
N ALA A 7 -8.94 10.75 -19.78
CA ALA A 7 -9.72 10.31 -20.94
C ALA A 7 -8.98 10.76 -22.20
N GLY A 8 -7.98 9.98 -22.63
CA GLY A 8 -7.38 10.12 -23.96
C GLY A 8 -8.45 9.89 -25.01
N GLY A 9 -9.10 10.97 -25.45
CA GLY A 9 -10.13 10.94 -26.47
C GLY A 9 -9.63 10.18 -27.69
N LYS A 10 -10.42 9.19 -28.14
CA LYS A 10 -10.32 8.63 -29.48
C LYS A 10 -10.46 9.80 -30.46
N ARG A 11 -9.34 10.38 -30.87
CA ARG A 11 -9.30 11.31 -31.99
C ARG A 11 -9.82 10.52 -33.19
N ASP A 12 -10.79 11.07 -33.90
CA ASP A 12 -11.36 10.46 -35.10
C ASP A 12 -10.21 10.01 -36.02
N GLU A 13 -10.00 8.70 -36.08
CA GLU A 13 -8.92 8.13 -36.88
C GLU A 13 -9.27 8.37 -38.34
N LYS A 14 -8.46 9.16 -39.05
CA LYS A 14 -8.69 9.45 -40.47
C LYS A 14 -8.70 8.13 -41.25
N MET A 15 -9.79 7.86 -41.95
CA MET A 15 -9.95 6.68 -42.81
C MET A 15 -9.60 7.04 -44.26
N ARG A 16 -9.04 6.09 -45.01
CA ARG A 16 -8.79 6.19 -46.46
C ARG A 16 -9.34 4.96 -47.17
N LEU A 17 -9.60 5.05 -48.47
CA LEU A 17 -10.02 3.89 -49.27
C LEU A 17 -8.81 3.11 -49.78
N CYS A 18 -8.90 1.78 -49.73
CA CYS A 18 -7.91 0.91 -50.37
C CYS A 18 -7.93 1.12 -51.90
N PRO A 19 -6.77 1.31 -52.57
CA PRO A 19 -6.71 1.53 -54.02
C PRO A 19 -7.21 0.33 -54.83
N THR A 20 -7.09 -0.90 -54.32
CA THR A 20 -7.52 -2.11 -55.02
C THR A 20 -8.99 -2.42 -54.80
N CYS A 21 -9.41 -2.58 -53.54
CA CYS A 21 -10.76 -3.05 -53.21
C CYS A 21 -11.76 -1.95 -52.82
N ARG A 22 -11.31 -0.69 -52.73
CA ARG A 22 -12.12 0.48 -52.33
C ARG A 22 -12.82 0.36 -50.97
N MET A 23 -12.40 -0.56 -50.10
CA MET A 23 -12.87 -0.63 -48.72
C MET A 23 -12.14 0.37 -47.83
N GLU A 24 -12.82 0.88 -46.81
CA GLU A 24 -12.27 1.82 -45.82
C GLU A 24 -11.22 1.14 -44.94
N ILE A 25 -10.04 1.76 -44.85
CA ILE A 25 -8.91 1.31 -44.03
C ILE A 25 -8.37 2.50 -43.24
N SER A 26 -7.77 2.25 -42.08
CA SER A 26 -7.06 3.30 -41.33
C SER A 26 -6.02 3.98 -42.23
N ALA A 27 -5.87 5.30 -42.15
CA ALA A 27 -4.86 6.04 -42.89
C ALA A 27 -3.44 5.48 -42.64
N LEU A 28 -3.17 4.94 -41.44
CA LEU A 28 -1.87 4.40 -41.06
C LEU A 28 -1.68 2.91 -41.45
N ALA A 29 -2.70 2.26 -42.01
CA ALA A 29 -2.59 0.87 -42.43
C ALA A 29 -1.58 0.72 -43.57
N ILE A 30 -0.68 -0.27 -43.43
CA ILE A 30 0.33 -0.67 -44.43
C ILE A 30 -0.13 -1.87 -45.29
N LYS A 31 -1.22 -2.54 -44.88
CA LYS A 31 -1.88 -3.63 -45.62
C LYS A 31 -3.38 -3.46 -45.50
N CYS A 32 -4.11 -3.75 -46.57
CA CYS A 32 -5.56 -3.77 -46.52
C CYS A 32 -6.04 -4.95 -45.66
N ARG A 33 -6.92 -4.71 -44.69
CA ARG A 33 -7.53 -5.78 -43.88
C ARG A 33 -8.45 -6.70 -44.69
N PHE A 34 -9.00 -6.21 -45.81
CA PHE A 34 -9.96 -6.94 -46.63
C PHE A 34 -9.29 -7.76 -47.74
N CYS A 35 -8.46 -7.14 -48.58
CA CYS A 35 -7.81 -7.84 -49.71
C CYS A 35 -6.37 -8.28 -49.45
N GLY A 36 -5.75 -7.89 -48.32
CA GLY A 36 -4.37 -8.27 -47.96
C GLY A 36 -3.26 -7.56 -48.75
N GLU A 37 -3.61 -6.76 -49.76
CA GLU A 37 -2.64 -6.09 -50.62
C GLU A 37 -1.91 -4.96 -49.86
N PRO A 38 -0.58 -4.81 -50.06
CA PRO A 38 0.18 -3.75 -49.40
C PRO A 38 -0.26 -2.39 -49.94
N VAL A 39 -0.75 -1.55 -49.04
CA VAL A 39 -1.07 -0.16 -49.34
C VAL A 39 0.15 0.68 -49.01
N GLY A 40 0.63 1.48 -49.97
CA GLY A 40 1.82 2.31 -49.78
C GLY A 40 1.74 3.13 -48.49
N ARG A 41 2.88 3.27 -47.79
CA ARG A 41 2.99 4.13 -46.61
C ARG A 41 2.50 5.53 -47.02
N PRO A 42 1.57 6.13 -46.27
CA PRO A 42 1.18 7.51 -46.52
C PRO A 42 2.45 8.35 -46.64
N ARG A 43 2.60 9.09 -47.75
CA ARG A 43 3.59 10.17 -47.77
C ARG A 43 3.15 11.09 -46.64
N ASP A 44 4.03 11.31 -45.67
CA ASP A 44 3.79 12.28 -44.61
C ASP A 44 3.47 13.60 -45.32
N GLU A 45 2.18 13.93 -45.40
CA GLU A 45 1.74 15.25 -45.79
C GLU A 45 2.44 16.17 -44.81
N SER A 46 3.35 17.01 -45.33
CA SER A 46 4.15 17.94 -44.57
C SER A 46 3.26 18.59 -43.52
N ARG A 47 3.39 18.15 -42.25
CA ARG A 47 2.57 18.66 -41.17
C ARG A 47 2.79 20.16 -41.16
N ALA A 48 1.77 20.92 -41.58
CA ALA A 48 1.74 22.34 -41.37
C ALA A 48 1.60 22.53 -39.87
N LEU A 49 2.74 22.63 -39.18
CA LEU A 49 2.79 22.95 -37.76
C LEU A 49 2.13 24.32 -37.61
N THR A 50 0.96 24.35 -37.00
CA THR A 50 0.28 25.59 -36.65
C THR A 50 1.04 26.25 -35.50
N ILE A 51 0.89 27.56 -35.35
CA ILE A 51 1.61 28.38 -34.36
C ILE A 51 1.42 27.83 -32.92
N ASP A 52 0.32 27.14 -32.65
CA ASP A 52 0.06 26.46 -31.38
C ASP A 52 1.02 25.30 -31.08
N ASP A 53 1.47 24.55 -32.11
CA ASP A 53 2.43 23.45 -31.95
C ASP A 53 3.88 23.95 -31.78
N LEU A 54 4.14 25.21 -32.14
CA LEU A 54 5.43 25.87 -31.97
C LEU A 54 5.53 26.66 -30.64
N GLY A 55 4.58 26.47 -29.73
CA GLY A 55 4.60 27.12 -28.41
C GLY A 55 4.13 28.58 -28.45
N GLY A 56 3.15 28.89 -29.29
CA GLY A 56 2.45 30.17 -29.26
C GLY A 56 1.99 30.51 -27.83
N GLU A 57 2.31 31.72 -27.39
CA GLU A 57 1.94 32.25 -26.07
C GLU A 57 0.41 32.30 -25.98
N THR A 58 -0.20 31.26 -25.43
CA THR A 58 -1.61 31.31 -25.11
C THR A 58 -1.77 32.35 -24.00
N ILE A 59 -2.25 33.55 -24.36
CA ILE A 59 -2.71 34.57 -23.42
C ILE A 59 -3.96 33.98 -22.75
N ARG A 60 -3.74 33.10 -21.77
CA ARG A 60 -4.77 32.72 -20.82
C ARG A 60 -4.96 33.95 -19.97
N HIS A 61 -6.08 34.65 -20.16
CA HIS A 61 -6.53 35.67 -19.23
C HIS A 61 -6.72 35.02 -17.86
N TYR A 62 -5.65 34.98 -17.07
CA TYR A 62 -5.69 34.54 -15.69
C TYR A 62 -6.47 35.59 -14.93
N ALA A 63 -7.75 35.34 -14.71
CA ALA A 63 -8.52 36.05 -13.70
C ALA A 63 -8.11 35.44 -12.35
N PRO A 64 -7.35 36.15 -11.50
CA PRO A 64 -7.01 35.64 -10.18
C PRO A 64 -8.29 35.31 -9.40
N SER A 65 -8.30 34.19 -8.68
CA SER A 65 -9.42 33.80 -7.83
C SER A 65 -9.74 34.92 -6.83
N SER A 66 -11.02 35.20 -6.58
CA SER A 66 -11.48 36.28 -5.70
C SER A 66 -10.80 36.31 -4.33
N SER A 67 -10.46 35.14 -3.79
CA SER A 67 -9.70 35.00 -2.53
C SER A 67 -8.30 35.62 -2.57
N VAL A 68 -7.62 35.60 -3.71
CA VAL A 68 -6.29 36.23 -3.87
C VAL A 68 -6.42 37.74 -3.96
N MET A 69 -7.47 38.24 -4.62
CA MET A 69 -7.77 39.67 -4.66
C MET A 69 -8.10 40.21 -3.26
N GLU A 70 -8.91 39.48 -2.49
CA GLU A 70 -9.23 39.82 -1.10
C GLU A 70 -7.99 39.79 -0.19
N ALA A 71 -7.12 38.80 -0.34
CA ALA A 71 -5.86 38.73 0.40
C ALA A 71 -4.91 39.89 0.05
N MET A 72 -4.85 40.29 -1.23
CA MET A 72 -4.05 41.45 -1.65
C MET A 72 -4.63 42.77 -1.14
N GLU A 73 -5.95 42.89 -1.08
CA GLU A 73 -6.63 44.07 -0.53
C GLU A 73 -6.45 44.17 0.99
N ALA A 74 -6.55 43.04 1.71
CA ALA A 74 -6.22 42.96 3.13
C ALA A 74 -4.76 43.34 3.40
N PHE A 75 -3.82 42.89 2.56
CA PHE A 75 -2.41 43.25 2.70
C PHE A 75 -2.16 44.74 2.46
N ARG A 76 -2.85 45.36 1.50
CA ARG A 76 -2.78 46.82 1.29
C ARG A 76 -3.34 47.58 2.48
N ALA A 77 -4.47 47.13 3.04
CA ALA A 77 -5.06 47.72 4.23
C ALA A 77 -4.12 47.63 5.45
N GLU A 78 -3.47 46.48 5.67
CA GLU A 78 -2.47 46.34 6.74
C GLU A 78 -1.24 47.21 6.51
N THR A 79 -0.79 47.35 5.26
CA THR A 79 0.37 48.19 4.92
C THR A 79 0.08 49.68 5.10
N GLU A 80 -1.13 50.14 4.76
CA GLU A 80 -1.58 51.52 5.00
C GLU A 80 -1.71 51.81 6.50
N VAL A 81 -2.24 50.88 7.29
CA VAL A 81 -2.29 50.99 8.77
C VAL A 81 -0.88 50.97 9.39
N SER A 82 0.06 50.22 8.81
CA SER A 82 1.43 50.16 9.29
C SER A 82 2.28 51.36 8.87
N SER A 83 1.90 52.08 7.81
CA SER A 83 2.61 53.28 7.31
C SER A 83 2.04 54.59 7.86
N ASN A 84 0.76 54.60 8.25
CA ASN A 84 0.11 55.68 8.99
C ASN A 84 -0.52 55.14 10.28
N PRO A 85 0.28 54.88 11.34
CA PRO A 85 -0.30 54.53 12.62
C PRO A 85 -1.15 55.72 13.14
N PRO A 86 -2.43 55.52 13.50
CA PRO A 86 -3.19 56.55 14.19
C PRO A 86 -2.45 56.94 15.48
N ALA A 87 -2.36 58.25 15.75
CA ALA A 87 -1.50 58.85 16.77
C ALA A 87 -1.76 58.39 18.23
N ASP A 88 -2.75 57.53 18.45
CA ASP A 88 -3.19 57.10 19.79
C ASP A 88 -2.95 55.59 20.08
N ALA A 89 -2.25 54.86 19.21
CA ALA A 89 -1.98 53.44 19.43
C ALA A 89 -0.69 53.20 20.24
N LEU A 90 -0.84 52.96 21.55
CA LEU A 90 0.24 52.57 22.46
C LEU A 90 0.93 51.25 22.05
N PRO A 91 2.26 51.15 22.17
CA PRO A 91 3.00 49.96 21.72
C PRO A 91 2.94 48.83 22.77
N ASN A 92 2.12 47.81 22.54
CA ASN A 92 2.17 46.58 23.34
C ASN A 92 3.13 45.56 22.69
N LYS A 93 4.32 45.42 23.27
CA LYS A 93 5.36 44.48 22.86
C LYS A 93 5.01 43.05 23.31
N LYS A 94 4.85 42.16 22.32
CA LYS A 94 5.23 40.74 22.24
C LYS A 94 5.46 39.96 23.55
N ASN A 95 4.70 38.89 23.72
CA ASN A 95 5.15 37.64 24.35
C ASN A 95 4.63 36.43 23.54
N ILE A 96 5.45 35.97 22.60
CA ILE A 96 5.33 34.66 21.94
C ILE A 96 6.45 33.81 22.53
N LEU A 97 6.21 33.15 23.66
CA LEU A 97 6.92 31.96 24.17
C LEU A 97 6.53 31.76 25.64
N GLY A 98 5.60 30.84 25.90
CA GLY A 98 5.28 30.44 27.27
C GLY A 98 3.99 29.64 27.43
N TRP A 99 4.15 28.33 27.57
CA TRP A 99 3.40 27.49 28.51
C TRP A 99 1.94 27.12 28.13
N VAL A 100 1.68 25.94 27.57
CA VAL A 100 1.50 24.65 28.28
C VAL A 100 0.91 24.81 29.69
N GLY A 101 -0.42 24.76 29.76
CA GLY A 101 -1.12 23.95 30.75
C GLY A 101 -1.31 24.53 32.14
N LYS A 102 -2.50 25.11 32.39
CA LYS A 102 -3.35 24.64 33.50
C LYS A 102 -4.79 25.15 33.36
N LYS A 103 -5.72 24.21 33.52
CA LYS A 103 -7.15 24.44 33.74
C LYS A 103 -7.35 25.19 35.06
N SER A 104 -8.27 26.16 35.06
CA SER A 104 -9.28 26.34 36.11
C SER A 104 -10.40 27.31 35.66
N PRO A 105 -11.61 27.20 36.23
CA PRO A 105 -12.84 27.77 35.69
C PRO A 105 -13.12 29.22 36.13
N MET A 106 -14.13 29.81 35.48
CA MET A 106 -14.78 31.10 35.72
C MET A 106 -15.04 31.39 37.21
N ASP A 107 -14.79 32.62 37.68
CA ASP A 107 -15.86 33.62 37.79
C ASP A 107 -15.35 35.03 38.23
N SER A 108 -15.77 36.03 37.45
CA SER A 108 -16.31 37.35 37.83
C SER A 108 -15.70 38.20 38.97
N LYS A 109 -15.23 39.41 38.57
CA LYS A 109 -15.59 40.77 39.09
C LYS A 109 -14.38 41.70 39.34
N ALA A 110 -14.35 42.81 38.60
CA ALA A 110 -13.42 43.95 38.75
C ALA A 110 -13.92 44.94 39.84
N PRO A 111 -13.32 46.14 40.08
CA PRO A 111 -11.97 46.67 39.77
C PRO A 111 -11.30 47.36 41.00
N SER A 112 -9.97 47.57 41.00
CA SER A 112 -9.33 48.86 41.35
C SER A 112 -7.80 48.81 41.44
N VAL A 113 -7.23 49.92 40.96
CA VAL A 113 -5.88 50.49 40.98
C VAL A 113 -5.06 50.25 42.27
N SER A 114 -3.79 49.83 42.14
CA SER A 114 -2.61 50.52 42.70
C SER A 114 -1.31 49.73 42.49
N ASP A 115 -0.24 50.50 42.39
CA ASP A 115 1.17 50.13 42.26
C ASP A 115 1.68 49.11 43.27
N GLY A 116 2.77 48.42 42.90
CA GLY A 116 3.74 47.93 43.88
C GLY A 116 3.88 46.41 43.91
N LEU A 117 5.11 45.99 43.64
CA LEU A 117 5.72 44.70 43.95
C LEU A 117 5.01 43.92 45.09
N PRO A 118 4.61 42.65 44.91
CA PRO A 118 4.14 41.83 46.02
C PRO A 118 5.33 41.49 46.94
N SER A 119 5.40 42.14 48.09
CA SER A 119 6.22 41.72 49.21
C SER A 119 5.75 40.35 49.70
N LEU A 120 6.71 39.45 49.93
CA LEU A 120 6.45 38.12 50.46
C LEU A 120 5.75 38.22 51.82
N ASP A 121 4.58 37.60 51.82
CA ASP A 121 3.65 37.27 52.89
C ASP A 121 4.29 37.02 54.27
N GLU A 122 4.04 37.92 55.22
CA GLU A 122 4.31 37.75 56.66
C GLU A 122 3.62 36.51 57.25
N LYS A 123 2.59 35.96 56.59
CA LYS A 123 1.97 34.67 57.00
C LYS A 123 2.86 33.45 56.77
N SER A 124 3.83 33.52 55.85
CA SER A 124 4.80 32.43 55.66
C SER A 124 5.92 32.42 56.71
N ARG A 125 6.21 33.57 57.35
CA ARG A 125 7.13 33.68 58.50
C ARG A 125 6.47 33.22 59.80
N ALA A 126 5.19 33.52 60.00
CA ALA A 126 4.44 33.09 61.19
C ALA A 126 4.22 31.55 61.27
N LEU A 127 4.28 30.83 60.14
CA LEU A 127 4.22 29.36 60.13
C LEU A 127 5.59 28.69 60.34
N ALA A 128 6.69 29.41 60.10
CA ALA A 128 8.05 28.92 60.36
C ALA A 128 8.50 29.08 61.83
N GLU A 129 7.88 30.01 62.58
CA GLU A 129 8.18 30.24 64.01
C GLU A 129 7.37 29.35 64.97
N LEU A 130 6.44 28.52 64.47
CA LEU A 130 5.76 27.49 65.28
C LEU A 130 6.60 26.20 65.48
N ALA A 131 7.86 26.22 65.06
CA ALA A 131 8.83 25.18 65.37
C ALA A 131 9.38 25.34 66.81
N MET A 132 8.63 24.73 67.73
CA MET A 132 8.98 24.30 69.09
C MET A 132 8.87 25.32 70.23
N PRO A 133 8.23 24.88 71.33
CA PRO A 133 9.02 24.70 72.54
C PRO A 133 8.90 23.29 73.14
N SER A 134 10.07 22.78 73.52
CA SER A 134 10.31 21.65 74.40
C SER A 134 9.80 21.87 75.82
N LYS A 135 9.20 20.82 76.43
CA LYS A 135 9.33 20.33 77.85
C LYS A 135 8.08 19.53 78.27
N PRO A 136 8.10 18.74 79.35
CA PRO A 136 9.06 17.71 79.76
C PRO A 136 8.37 16.34 79.97
N SER A 137 9.20 15.35 80.27
CA SER A 137 8.88 13.93 80.47
C SER A 137 7.69 13.60 81.38
N THR A 138 6.70 12.90 80.82
CA THR A 138 5.94 11.86 81.53
C THR A 138 6.45 10.50 81.07
N PRO A 139 6.81 9.56 81.97
CA PRO A 139 7.29 8.24 81.59
C PRO A 139 6.12 7.40 81.06
N VAL A 140 5.79 7.58 79.77
CA VAL A 140 4.97 6.62 79.05
C VAL A 140 5.79 5.33 79.03
N ARG A 141 5.30 4.31 79.75
CA ARG A 141 5.80 2.94 79.70
C ARG A 141 5.95 2.56 78.24
N ARG A 142 7.18 2.52 77.76
CA ARG A 142 7.52 1.97 76.46
C ARG A 142 6.97 0.54 76.46
N PRO A 143 6.01 0.16 75.60
CA PRO A 143 5.86 -1.25 75.31
C PRO A 143 7.25 -1.69 74.85
N VAL A 144 7.77 -2.72 75.49
CA VAL A 144 9.04 -3.34 75.15
C VAL A 144 9.06 -3.46 73.62
N ASN A 145 10.03 -2.78 72.99
CA ASN A 145 10.31 -2.93 71.58
C ASN A 145 10.74 -4.39 71.38
N GLN A 146 9.76 -5.28 71.24
CA GLN A 146 9.94 -6.54 70.55
C GLN A 146 10.35 -6.10 69.15
N GLY A 147 11.67 -6.12 68.91
CA GLY A 147 12.25 -5.83 67.61
C GLY A 147 11.43 -6.55 66.56
N PRO A 148 11.17 -5.89 65.41
CA PRO A 148 10.16 -6.34 64.46
C PRO A 148 10.36 -7.82 64.19
N THR A 149 9.47 -8.63 64.77
CA THR A 149 9.46 -10.07 64.58
C THR A 149 9.50 -10.27 63.07
N TRP A 150 10.45 -11.02 62.55
CA TRP A 150 10.67 -11.27 61.11
C TRP A 150 9.36 -11.44 60.30
N ILE A 151 8.33 -12.02 60.92
CA ILE A 151 6.95 -12.14 60.43
C ILE A 151 6.33 -10.78 59.99
N LYS A 152 6.54 -9.69 60.74
CA LYS A 152 6.05 -8.34 60.39
C LYS A 152 6.80 -7.75 59.20
N GLN A 153 8.10 -8.03 59.04
CA GLN A 153 8.87 -7.59 57.88
C GLN A 153 8.47 -8.36 56.62
N ILE A 154 8.23 -9.67 56.72
CA ILE A 154 7.71 -10.50 55.63
C ILE A 154 6.31 -10.02 55.22
N GLY A 155 5.44 -9.70 56.19
CA GLY A 155 4.08 -9.20 55.91
C GLY A 155 4.09 -7.88 55.13
N VAL A 156 4.96 -6.94 55.49
CA VAL A 156 5.09 -5.65 54.77
C VAL A 156 5.64 -5.87 53.36
N PHE A 157 6.65 -6.73 53.20
CA PHE A 157 7.21 -7.04 51.88
C PHE A 157 6.20 -7.75 50.98
N ALA A 158 5.48 -8.75 51.51
CA ALA A 158 4.43 -9.45 50.78
C ALA A 158 3.28 -8.53 50.37
N GLY A 159 2.88 -7.59 51.24
CA GLY A 159 1.86 -6.59 50.92
C GLY A 159 2.30 -5.63 49.80
N LEU A 160 3.56 -5.21 49.80
CA LEU A 160 4.12 -4.34 48.77
C LEU A 160 4.20 -5.08 47.42
N VAL A 161 4.67 -6.32 47.42
CA VAL A 161 4.70 -7.16 46.22
C VAL A 161 3.29 -7.41 45.68
N ALA A 162 2.32 -7.74 46.54
CA ALA A 162 0.93 -7.91 46.14
C ALA A 162 0.33 -6.62 45.56
N SER A 163 0.63 -5.46 46.14
CA SER A 163 0.19 -4.16 45.62
C SER A 163 0.78 -3.87 44.23
N ILE A 164 2.06 -4.14 43.99
CA ILE A 164 2.69 -3.99 42.68
C ILE A 164 2.03 -4.92 41.64
N ILE A 165 1.77 -6.17 42.01
CA ILE A 165 1.09 -7.15 41.14
C ILE A 165 -0.31 -6.64 40.76
N ILE A 166 -1.10 -6.18 41.75
CA ILE A 166 -2.44 -5.63 41.51
C ILE A 166 -2.37 -4.37 40.64
N LEU A 167 -1.38 -3.49 40.85
CA LEU A 167 -1.21 -2.30 40.03
C LEU A 167 -0.81 -2.63 38.59
N TYR A 168 0.03 -3.64 38.40
CA TYR A 168 0.45 -4.11 37.08
C TYR A 168 -0.71 -4.73 36.30
N PHE A 169 -1.45 -5.67 36.90
CA PHE A 169 -2.59 -6.32 36.24
C PHE A 169 -3.81 -5.39 36.14
N GLY A 170 -4.11 -4.63 37.20
CA GLY A 170 -5.20 -3.66 37.23
C GLY A 170 -4.97 -2.48 36.30
N GLY A 171 -3.72 -1.97 36.22
CA GLY A 171 -3.33 -0.92 35.30
C GLY A 171 -3.50 -1.33 33.84
N ASN A 172 -3.07 -2.55 33.47
CA ASN A 172 -3.29 -3.09 32.14
C ASN A 172 -4.78 -3.26 31.80
N TYR A 173 -5.60 -3.70 32.76
CA TYR A 173 -7.04 -3.85 32.53
C TYR A 173 -7.74 -2.49 32.33
N VAL A 174 -7.47 -1.51 33.20
CA VAL A 174 -8.06 -0.16 33.07
C VAL A 174 -7.60 0.52 31.79
N TRP A 175 -6.32 0.39 31.43
CA TRP A 175 -5.80 0.91 30.17
C TRP A 175 -6.45 0.23 28.96
N ALA A 176 -6.61 -1.09 28.98
CA ALA A 176 -7.31 -1.83 27.92
C ALA A 176 -8.78 -1.44 27.80
N VAL A 177 -9.49 -1.18 28.90
CA VAL A 177 -10.89 -0.74 28.86
C VAL A 177 -11.00 0.70 28.37
N MET A 178 -10.10 1.59 28.79
CA MET A 178 -10.11 3.01 28.41
C MET A 178 -9.64 3.24 26.96
N THR A 179 -8.81 2.34 26.41
CA THR A 179 -8.37 2.39 25.01
C THR A 179 -9.25 1.58 24.05
N ARG A 180 -10.30 0.89 24.54
CA ARG A 180 -11.32 0.29 23.68
C ARG A 180 -12.02 1.40 22.89
N LYS A 181 -11.64 1.53 21.63
CA LYS A 181 -12.42 2.31 20.67
C LYS A 181 -13.82 1.67 20.62
N PRO A 182 -14.90 2.47 20.69
CA PRO A 182 -16.24 1.93 20.51
C PRO A 182 -16.29 1.16 19.19
N ALA A 183 -17.05 0.07 19.15
CA ALA A 183 -17.25 -0.67 17.92
C ALA A 183 -17.74 0.31 16.84
N PRO A 184 -17.15 0.28 15.63
CA PRO A 184 -17.61 1.15 14.57
C PRO A 184 -19.08 0.86 14.27
N PRO A 185 -19.86 1.89 13.90
CA PRO A 185 -21.24 1.68 13.49
C PRO A 185 -21.27 0.71 12.31
N PRO A 186 -22.34 -0.10 12.15
CA PRO A 186 -22.43 -1.02 11.03
C PRO A 186 -22.30 -0.27 9.69
N PRO A 187 -21.71 -0.91 8.67
CA PRO A 187 -21.49 -0.26 7.38
C PRO A 187 -22.82 0.12 6.75
N THR A 188 -22.89 1.34 6.21
CA THR A 188 -24.09 1.80 5.50
C THR A 188 -24.20 1.12 4.13
N TYR A 189 -23.06 0.82 3.52
CA TYR A 189 -22.96 0.13 2.25
C TYR A 189 -22.77 -1.38 2.45
N VAL A 190 -23.73 -2.16 1.93
CA VAL A 190 -23.64 -3.62 1.91
C VAL A 190 -22.69 -4.04 0.79
N ASN A 191 -21.62 -4.75 1.14
CA ASN A 191 -20.63 -5.24 0.20
C ASN A 191 -21.13 -6.47 -0.56
N PRO A 192 -21.36 -6.40 -1.89
CA PRO A 192 -21.88 -7.52 -2.67
C PRO A 192 -20.90 -8.69 -2.79
N ALA A 193 -19.59 -8.45 -2.58
CA ALA A 193 -18.57 -9.49 -2.66
C ALA A 193 -18.83 -10.65 -1.72
N LYS A 194 -19.40 -10.41 -0.53
CA LYS A 194 -19.71 -11.47 0.43
C LYS A 194 -20.69 -12.50 -0.16
N ALA A 195 -21.71 -12.04 -0.87
CA ALA A 195 -22.67 -12.93 -1.52
C ALA A 195 -22.02 -13.75 -2.64
N ILE A 196 -21.15 -13.13 -3.44
CA ILE A 196 -20.40 -13.81 -4.52
C ILE A 196 -19.50 -14.90 -3.92
N LEU A 197 -18.81 -14.60 -2.81
CA LEU A 197 -17.94 -15.54 -2.11
C LEU A 197 -18.68 -16.72 -1.46
N GLU A 198 -19.92 -16.52 -1.01
CA GLU A 198 -20.77 -17.56 -0.42
C GLU A 198 -21.41 -18.46 -1.49
N GLN A 199 -21.73 -17.88 -2.65
CA GLN A 199 -22.26 -18.62 -3.80
C GLN A 199 -21.19 -19.42 -4.55
N GLY A 200 -19.91 -19.20 -4.24
CA GLY A 200 -18.80 -19.80 -4.99
C GLY A 200 -18.63 -19.20 -6.39
N GLY A 201 -18.97 -17.91 -6.55
CA GLY A 201 -18.75 -17.17 -7.79
C GLY A 201 -17.28 -16.93 -8.10
N ASP A 202 -17.01 -16.18 -9.17
CA ASP A 202 -15.65 -15.91 -9.61
C ASP A 202 -14.84 -15.13 -8.54
N PRO A 203 -13.68 -15.64 -8.08
CA PRO A 203 -12.87 -14.96 -7.07
C PRO A 203 -12.37 -13.58 -7.52
N VAL A 204 -12.19 -13.35 -8.83
CA VAL A 204 -11.75 -12.04 -9.35
C VAL A 204 -12.87 -11.02 -9.21
N GLU A 205 -14.08 -11.36 -9.64
CA GLU A 205 -15.26 -10.49 -9.48
C GLU A 205 -15.50 -10.15 -8.01
N ALA A 206 -15.44 -11.15 -7.12
CA ALA A 206 -15.58 -10.94 -5.69
C ALA A 206 -14.52 -9.97 -5.13
N LEU A 207 -13.26 -10.11 -5.55
CA LEU A 207 -12.20 -9.18 -5.13
C LEU A 207 -12.46 -7.76 -5.66
N GLN A 208 -12.83 -7.61 -6.93
CA GLN A 208 -13.10 -6.30 -7.52
C GLN A 208 -14.23 -5.57 -6.78
N GLU A 209 -15.33 -6.27 -6.49
CA GLU A 209 -16.45 -5.71 -5.73
C GLU A 209 -16.06 -5.39 -4.27
N ALA A 210 -15.23 -6.23 -3.63
CA ALA A 210 -14.76 -5.96 -2.28
C ALA A 210 -13.89 -4.70 -2.21
N ILE A 211 -13.03 -4.49 -3.19
CA ILE A 211 -12.18 -3.29 -3.28
C ILE A 211 -13.01 -2.05 -3.63
N LYS A 212 -14.03 -2.16 -4.50
CA LYS A 212 -14.98 -1.08 -4.77
C LYS A 212 -15.72 -0.68 -3.50
N ALA A 213 -16.20 -1.65 -2.71
CA ALA A 213 -16.85 -1.41 -1.42
C ALA A 213 -15.92 -0.70 -0.43
N LEU A 214 -14.67 -1.16 -0.33
CA LEU A 214 -13.67 -0.57 0.56
C LEU A 214 -13.31 0.88 0.17
N ARG A 215 -13.23 1.18 -1.14
CA ARG A 215 -13.02 2.55 -1.63
C ARG A 215 -14.20 3.47 -1.35
N ARG A 216 -15.42 2.93 -1.34
CA ARG A 216 -16.65 3.68 -1.06
C ARG A 216 -16.80 3.98 0.42
N GLU A 217 -16.59 2.97 1.27
CA GLU A 217 -16.72 3.08 2.73
C GLU A 217 -15.61 2.25 3.41
N PRO A 218 -14.53 2.91 3.90
CA PRO A 218 -13.48 2.23 4.64
C PRO A 218 -14.03 1.79 6.01
N HIS A 219 -14.36 0.51 6.11
CA HIS A 219 -14.94 -0.12 7.29
C HIS A 219 -14.22 -1.44 7.57
N PRO A 220 -13.96 -1.84 8.83
CA PRO A 220 -13.25 -3.08 9.13
C PRO A 220 -13.95 -4.32 8.56
N ASP A 221 -15.28 -4.34 8.48
CA ASP A 221 -16.01 -5.46 7.84
C ASP A 221 -15.68 -5.57 6.34
N ASN A 222 -15.54 -4.42 5.65
CA ASN A 222 -15.16 -4.39 4.23
C ASN A 222 -13.70 -4.83 4.03
N GLU A 223 -12.82 -4.48 4.97
CA GLU A 223 -11.42 -4.95 4.99
C GLU A 223 -11.35 -6.47 5.19
N LEU A 224 -12.16 -7.02 6.10
CA LEU A 224 -12.26 -8.46 6.32
C LEU A 224 -12.74 -9.19 5.07
N ILE A 225 -13.80 -8.70 4.42
CA ILE A 225 -14.31 -9.29 3.18
C ILE A 225 -13.27 -9.21 2.05
N ALA A 226 -12.57 -8.07 1.90
CA ALA A 226 -11.50 -7.93 0.93
C ALA A 226 -10.33 -8.90 1.22
N SER A 227 -9.97 -9.09 2.49
CA SER A 227 -8.95 -10.07 2.88
C SER A 227 -9.37 -11.51 2.60
N GLU A 228 -10.65 -11.85 2.78
CA GLU A 228 -11.18 -13.16 2.43
C GLU A 228 -11.17 -13.38 0.92
N ALA A 229 -11.60 -12.39 0.13
CA ALA A 229 -11.55 -12.45 -1.33
C ALA A 229 -10.11 -12.67 -1.84
N ARG A 230 -9.13 -11.96 -1.28
CA ARG A 230 -7.70 -12.18 -1.58
C ARG A 230 -7.27 -13.61 -1.28
N ARG A 231 -7.61 -14.15 -0.11
CA ARG A 231 -7.26 -15.54 0.26
C ARG A 231 -7.89 -16.56 -0.69
N LYS A 232 -9.15 -16.38 -1.06
CA LYS A 232 -9.86 -17.25 -2.01
C LYS A 232 -9.26 -17.18 -3.42
N LEU A 233 -8.89 -15.98 -3.88
CA LEU A 233 -8.16 -15.82 -5.15
C LEU A 233 -6.81 -16.54 -5.12
N VAL A 234 -6.01 -16.35 -4.06
CA VAL A 234 -4.71 -17.01 -3.90
C VAL A 234 -4.86 -18.52 -3.88
N ALA A 235 -5.88 -19.05 -3.20
CA ALA A 235 -6.20 -20.47 -3.19
C ALA A 235 -6.55 -20.97 -4.60
N ALA A 236 -7.47 -20.30 -5.30
CA ALA A 236 -7.89 -20.68 -6.65
C ALA A 236 -6.72 -20.68 -7.67
N VAL A 237 -5.84 -19.68 -7.60
CA VAL A 237 -4.63 -19.62 -8.43
C VAL A 237 -3.68 -20.77 -8.11
N ASN A 238 -3.43 -21.04 -6.82
CA ASN A 238 -2.57 -22.15 -6.40
C ASN A 238 -3.15 -23.51 -6.76
N ASP A 239 -4.46 -23.69 -6.68
CA ASP A 239 -5.13 -24.92 -7.11
C ASP A 239 -4.89 -25.15 -8.60
N MET A 240 -5.07 -24.12 -9.45
CA MET A 240 -4.78 -24.20 -10.88
C MET A 240 -3.31 -24.52 -11.19
N LEU A 241 -2.36 -23.98 -10.42
CA LEU A 241 -0.93 -24.27 -10.59
C LEU A 241 -0.56 -25.71 -10.22
N ASN A 242 -1.31 -26.34 -9.30
CA ASN A 242 -1.02 -27.65 -8.72
C ASN A 242 -2.01 -28.76 -9.14
N THR A 243 -2.92 -28.49 -10.09
CA THR A 243 -3.87 -29.47 -10.63
C THR A 243 -3.19 -30.71 -11.20
N LYS A 244 -3.80 -31.89 -10.96
CA LYS A 244 -3.40 -33.17 -11.58
C LYS A 244 -4.56 -33.75 -12.40
N PRO A 245 -4.38 -34.02 -13.71
CA PRO A 245 -3.19 -33.76 -14.52
C PRO A 245 -2.97 -32.26 -14.78
N TRP A 246 -1.72 -31.84 -14.89
CA TRP A 246 -1.39 -30.44 -15.18
C TRP A 246 -1.65 -30.13 -16.66
N LYS A 247 -2.34 -29.02 -16.93
CA LYS A 247 -2.55 -28.50 -18.28
C LYS A 247 -1.98 -27.10 -18.40
N GLU A 248 -1.35 -26.81 -19.53
CA GLU A 248 -0.83 -25.47 -19.83
C GLU A 248 -1.94 -24.41 -19.83
N GLU A 249 -3.17 -24.81 -20.20
CA GLU A 249 -4.35 -23.95 -20.17
C GLU A 249 -4.68 -23.44 -18.76
N ASP A 250 -4.42 -24.24 -17.71
CA ASP A 250 -4.66 -23.84 -16.32
C ASP A 250 -3.66 -22.77 -15.89
N LEU A 251 -2.40 -22.87 -16.34
CA LEU A 251 -1.38 -21.84 -16.11
C LEU A 251 -1.73 -20.53 -16.85
N ARG A 252 -2.21 -20.61 -18.09
CA ARG A 252 -2.68 -19.43 -18.85
C ARG A 252 -3.90 -18.78 -18.16
N ARG A 253 -4.84 -19.59 -17.67
CA ARG A 253 -6.00 -19.09 -16.91
C ARG A 253 -5.58 -18.43 -15.60
N ALA A 254 -4.67 -19.05 -14.85
CA ALA A 254 -4.08 -18.47 -13.64
C ALA A 254 -3.41 -17.12 -13.93
N GLN A 255 -2.64 -17.01 -15.03
CA GLN A 255 -2.00 -15.76 -15.45
C GLN A 255 -3.02 -14.67 -15.82
N SER A 256 -4.09 -15.02 -16.54
CA SER A 256 -5.16 -14.08 -16.86
C SER A 256 -5.86 -13.59 -15.60
N MET A 257 -6.22 -14.53 -14.71
CA MET A 257 -6.92 -14.28 -13.45
C MET A 257 -6.14 -13.33 -12.55
N ILE A 258 -4.84 -13.59 -12.33
CA ILE A 258 -4.01 -12.73 -11.49
C ILE A 258 -3.73 -11.38 -12.16
N GLY A 259 -3.64 -11.34 -13.49
CA GLY A 259 -3.48 -10.10 -14.25
C GLY A 259 -4.69 -9.17 -14.13
N GLU A 260 -5.90 -9.72 -14.12
CA GLU A 260 -7.14 -8.97 -13.88
C GLU A 260 -7.26 -8.51 -12.43
N ALA A 261 -6.98 -9.40 -11.47
CA ALA A 261 -6.97 -9.05 -10.05
C ALA A 261 -5.98 -7.92 -9.74
N PHE A 262 -4.77 -7.96 -10.30
CA PHE A 262 -3.72 -6.96 -10.09
C PHE A 262 -4.10 -5.55 -10.59
N LYS A 263 -4.98 -5.44 -11.60
CA LYS A 263 -5.51 -4.13 -12.05
C LYS A 263 -6.39 -3.49 -10.98
N SER A 264 -7.06 -4.30 -10.16
CA SER A 264 -7.99 -3.84 -9.14
C SER A 264 -7.32 -3.63 -7.77
N ASP A 265 -6.38 -4.49 -7.42
CA ASP A 265 -5.69 -4.50 -6.13
C ASP A 265 -4.18 -4.75 -6.31
N SER A 266 -3.37 -3.82 -5.81
CA SER A 266 -1.91 -3.85 -5.86
C SER A 266 -1.28 -4.26 -4.52
N SER A 267 -2.02 -5.00 -3.68
CA SER A 267 -1.52 -5.55 -2.42
C SER A 267 -0.27 -6.42 -2.61
N GLU A 268 0.61 -6.42 -1.60
CA GLU A 268 1.87 -7.17 -1.63
C GLU A 268 1.66 -8.67 -1.89
N SER A 269 0.60 -9.26 -1.33
CA SER A 269 0.23 -10.67 -1.58
C SER A 269 -0.12 -10.95 -3.04
N ILE A 270 -0.81 -10.03 -3.72
CA ILE A 270 -1.17 -10.20 -5.14
C ILE A 270 0.03 -9.95 -6.02
N ARG A 271 0.87 -8.97 -5.68
CA ARG A 271 2.10 -8.68 -6.40
C ARG A 271 3.07 -9.87 -6.36
N THR A 272 3.32 -10.42 -5.17
CA THR A 272 4.17 -11.61 -5.01
C THR A 272 3.61 -12.81 -5.76
N LEU A 273 2.30 -13.08 -5.66
CA LEU A 273 1.65 -14.14 -6.42
C LEU A 273 1.73 -13.92 -7.94
N LYS A 274 1.58 -12.68 -8.42
CA LYS A 274 1.73 -12.34 -9.83
C LYS A 274 3.15 -12.62 -10.32
N GLU A 275 4.15 -12.19 -9.56
CA GLU A 275 5.56 -12.44 -9.87
C GLU A 275 5.86 -13.95 -9.92
N GLU A 276 5.28 -14.74 -9.00
CA GLU A 276 5.38 -16.20 -9.01
C GLU A 276 4.73 -16.82 -10.26
N VAL A 277 3.48 -16.46 -10.57
CA VAL A 277 2.75 -16.98 -11.75
C VAL A 277 3.45 -16.60 -13.06
N ASP A 278 3.95 -15.37 -13.16
CA ASP A 278 4.71 -14.94 -14.33
C ASP A 278 6.04 -15.71 -14.44
N GLN A 279 6.75 -15.90 -13.32
CA GLN A 279 7.98 -16.68 -13.30
C GLN A 279 7.73 -18.14 -13.69
N GLU A 280 6.64 -18.75 -13.22
CA GLU A 280 6.19 -20.07 -13.66
C GLU A 280 5.93 -20.06 -15.17
N TYR A 281 5.10 -19.14 -15.67
CA TYR A 281 4.79 -19.03 -17.09
C TYR A 281 6.04 -18.92 -17.98
N PHE A 282 7.01 -18.10 -17.59
CA PHE A 282 8.28 -17.98 -18.33
C PHE A 282 9.15 -19.23 -18.24
N SER A 283 9.13 -19.93 -17.09
CA SER A 283 9.85 -21.19 -16.90
C SER A 283 9.30 -22.29 -17.81
N TYR A 284 7.98 -22.35 -17.99
CA TYR A 284 7.35 -23.30 -18.92
C TYR A 284 7.66 -22.97 -20.37
N ARG A 285 7.70 -21.69 -20.75
CA ARG A 285 7.83 -21.26 -22.15
C ARG A 285 9.26 -21.33 -22.70
N MET A 286 10.01 -22.38 -22.40
CA MET A 286 11.30 -22.68 -23.02
C MET A 286 11.11 -23.41 -24.35
N THR A 287 11.99 -23.14 -25.32
CA THR A 287 11.93 -23.77 -26.65
C THR A 287 13.11 -24.72 -26.84
N LEU A 288 12.82 -25.96 -27.23
CA LEU A 288 13.85 -26.91 -27.65
C LEU A 288 14.36 -26.53 -29.04
N VAL A 289 15.63 -26.10 -29.15
CA VAL A 289 16.22 -25.62 -30.39
C VAL A 289 16.82 -26.78 -31.18
N GLU A 290 17.66 -27.58 -30.52
CA GLU A 290 18.42 -28.63 -31.16
C GLU A 290 18.60 -29.83 -30.22
N THR A 291 18.67 -31.03 -30.81
CA THR A 291 18.94 -32.29 -30.13
C THR A 291 20.10 -32.99 -30.85
N THR A 292 21.21 -33.19 -30.17
CA THR A 292 22.43 -33.83 -30.68
C THR A 292 22.70 -35.13 -29.92
N GLY A 293 21.94 -36.18 -30.24
CA GLY A 293 22.09 -37.53 -29.68
C GLY A 293 21.89 -37.60 -28.15
N ASN A 294 22.92 -37.21 -27.40
CA ASN A 294 22.97 -37.22 -25.93
C ASN A 294 22.88 -35.81 -25.31
N SER A 295 22.79 -34.75 -26.10
CA SER A 295 22.60 -33.38 -25.62
C SER A 295 21.40 -32.70 -26.27
N ALA A 296 20.80 -31.76 -25.55
CA ALA A 296 19.71 -30.93 -26.00
C ALA A 296 20.02 -29.46 -25.69
N THR A 297 19.70 -28.57 -26.62
CA THR A 297 19.89 -27.13 -26.47
C THR A 297 18.54 -26.47 -26.30
N PHE A 298 18.31 -25.84 -25.16
CA PHE A 298 17.11 -25.09 -24.83
C PHE A 298 17.35 -23.60 -24.94
N ARG A 299 16.40 -22.88 -25.54
CA ARG A 299 16.34 -21.43 -25.45
C ARG A 299 15.44 -21.04 -24.29
N LEU A 300 16.01 -20.38 -23.30
CA LEU A 300 15.29 -19.82 -22.16
C LEU A 300 14.59 -18.52 -22.57
N ASN A 301 13.42 -18.26 -22.00
CA ASN A 301 12.75 -16.98 -22.16
C ASN A 301 13.33 -15.98 -21.14
N ASN A 302 13.78 -14.82 -21.62
CA ASN A 302 14.63 -13.82 -20.93
C ASN A 302 14.01 -13.09 -19.72
N LYS A 303 13.11 -13.75 -18.98
CA LYS A 303 12.54 -13.24 -17.73
C LYS A 303 12.67 -14.21 -16.56
N SER A 304 13.31 -15.37 -16.74
CA SER A 304 13.65 -16.22 -15.60
C SER A 304 14.76 -15.56 -14.78
N LYS A 305 14.62 -15.58 -13.44
CA LYS A 305 15.58 -14.98 -12.49
C LYS A 305 17.03 -15.44 -12.75
N SER A 306 17.20 -16.66 -13.26
CA SER A 306 18.50 -17.24 -13.62
C SER A 306 19.26 -16.46 -14.71
N VAL A 307 18.57 -15.77 -15.63
CA VAL A 307 19.23 -14.94 -16.66
C VAL A 307 19.63 -13.57 -16.09
N LEU A 308 18.85 -13.04 -15.15
CA LEU A 308 19.15 -11.75 -14.51
C LEU A 308 20.43 -11.80 -13.65
N GLU A 309 20.77 -12.97 -13.10
CA GLU A 309 21.99 -13.14 -12.29
C GLU A 309 23.27 -13.29 -13.13
N LYS A 310 23.17 -13.64 -14.42
CA LYS A 310 24.32 -13.81 -15.33
C LYS A 310 24.04 -13.16 -16.70
N PRO A 311 24.27 -11.85 -16.84
CA PRO A 311 23.93 -11.11 -18.07
C PRO A 311 24.74 -11.51 -19.31
N ASP A 312 25.87 -12.22 -19.15
CA ASP A 312 26.70 -12.70 -20.26
C ASP A 312 26.38 -14.15 -20.70
N ALA A 313 25.42 -14.81 -20.04
CA ALA A 313 25.03 -16.16 -20.42
C ALA A 313 24.14 -16.09 -21.67
N SER A 314 24.58 -16.75 -22.75
CA SER A 314 23.77 -16.93 -23.95
C SER A 314 22.37 -17.44 -23.58
N ASP A 315 21.32 -16.90 -24.20
CA ASP A 315 19.91 -17.34 -24.07
C ASP A 315 19.70 -18.86 -24.25
N THR A 316 20.70 -19.56 -24.79
CA THR A 316 20.73 -21.00 -25.02
C THR A 316 21.54 -21.73 -23.96
N VAL A 317 20.96 -22.79 -23.40
CA VAL A 317 21.61 -23.71 -22.47
C VAL A 317 21.64 -25.11 -23.07
N THR A 318 22.83 -25.68 -23.19
CA THR A 318 23.03 -27.07 -23.64
C THR A 318 23.12 -27.99 -22.42
N VAL A 319 22.30 -29.04 -22.41
CA VAL A 319 22.18 -29.99 -21.29
C VAL A 319 22.24 -31.43 -21.75
N LYS A 320 22.71 -32.32 -20.87
CA LYS A 320 22.72 -33.79 -21.03
C LYS A 320 21.69 -34.43 -20.09
N VAL A 321 21.46 -35.74 -20.25
CA VAL A 321 20.62 -36.51 -19.33
C VAL A 321 21.19 -36.44 -17.91
N GLY A 322 20.37 -36.07 -16.94
CA GLY A 322 20.75 -35.85 -15.54
C GLY A 322 21.08 -34.39 -15.19
N ASP A 323 21.29 -33.51 -16.18
CA ASP A 323 21.54 -32.10 -15.92
C ASP A 323 20.25 -31.35 -15.55
N THR A 324 20.39 -30.24 -14.83
CA THR A 324 19.29 -29.35 -14.42
C THR A 324 19.25 -28.08 -15.27
N ILE A 325 18.09 -27.76 -15.83
CA ILE A 325 17.80 -26.51 -16.53
C ILE A 325 17.18 -25.53 -15.52
N ALA A 326 17.76 -24.33 -15.42
CA ALA A 326 17.32 -23.26 -14.51
C ALA A 326 17.11 -23.74 -13.06
N ASP A 327 18.00 -24.63 -12.59
CA ASP A 327 17.99 -25.23 -11.24
C ASP A 327 16.67 -25.91 -10.84
N ARG A 328 15.83 -26.26 -11.82
CA ARG A 328 14.45 -26.72 -11.59
C ARG A 328 14.08 -27.95 -12.41
N PHE A 329 14.40 -27.96 -13.70
CA PHE A 329 13.97 -29.03 -14.59
C PHE A 329 15.11 -30.02 -14.78
N THR A 330 14.93 -31.25 -14.28
CA THR A 330 15.93 -32.32 -14.44
C THR A 330 15.64 -33.08 -15.73
N VAL A 331 16.64 -33.22 -16.60
CA VAL A 331 16.48 -33.93 -17.87
C VAL A 331 16.48 -35.44 -17.64
N MET A 332 15.36 -36.09 -17.94
CA MET A 332 15.19 -37.55 -17.75
C MET A 332 15.53 -38.34 -19.01
N GLN A 333 15.07 -37.88 -20.18
CA GLN A 333 15.28 -38.57 -21.44
C GLN A 333 15.38 -37.58 -22.59
N ILE A 334 16.39 -37.76 -23.45
CA ILE A 334 16.55 -37.02 -24.70
C ILE A 334 16.28 -37.97 -25.86
N LYS A 335 15.32 -37.64 -26.73
CA LYS A 335 15.09 -38.30 -28.01
C LYS A 335 15.26 -37.29 -29.15
N LYS A 336 15.19 -37.77 -30.40
CA LYS A 336 15.36 -36.95 -31.60
C LYS A 336 14.31 -35.83 -31.74
N ASP A 337 13.08 -36.10 -31.34
CA ASP A 337 11.95 -35.17 -31.55
C ASP A 337 11.45 -34.52 -30.26
N PHE A 338 11.78 -35.10 -29.10
CA PHE A 338 11.34 -34.60 -27.82
C PHE A 338 12.35 -34.84 -26.70
N VAL A 339 12.24 -34.01 -25.65
CA VAL A 339 12.97 -34.16 -24.40
C VAL A 339 11.96 -34.25 -23.26
N GLN A 340 12.09 -35.28 -22.43
CA GLN A 340 11.34 -35.41 -21.19
C GLN A 340 12.14 -34.82 -20.04
N VAL A 341 11.50 -33.92 -19.31
CA VAL A 341 12.06 -33.33 -18.09
C VAL A 341 11.12 -33.57 -16.93
N GLN A 342 11.68 -33.52 -15.73
CA GLN A 342 10.97 -33.58 -14.47
C GLN A 342 11.12 -32.23 -13.75
N ASP A 343 10.01 -31.62 -13.35
CA ASP A 343 10.00 -30.39 -12.57
C ASP A 343 10.07 -30.70 -11.06
N SER A 344 11.19 -30.36 -10.43
CA SER A 344 11.43 -30.61 -9.01
C SER A 344 10.56 -29.76 -8.07
N LEU A 345 10.10 -28.58 -8.53
CA LEU A 345 9.38 -27.62 -7.68
C LEU A 345 7.90 -28.00 -7.52
N ARG A 346 7.25 -28.51 -8.57
CA ARG A 346 5.82 -28.87 -8.55
C ARG A 346 5.61 -30.37 -8.62
N GLN A 347 5.90 -31.03 -7.50
CA GLN A 347 5.59 -32.44 -7.25
C GLN A 347 6.12 -33.40 -8.31
N ASN A 348 7.32 -33.13 -8.85
CA ASN A 348 8.00 -34.02 -9.79
C ASN A 348 7.20 -34.31 -11.07
N ARG A 349 6.41 -33.32 -11.54
CA ARG A 349 5.62 -33.45 -12.77
C ARG A 349 6.50 -33.71 -13.97
N LEU A 350 6.07 -34.65 -14.81
CA LEU A 350 6.73 -35.00 -16.06
C LEU A 350 6.22 -34.08 -17.18
N LEU A 351 7.15 -33.52 -17.92
CA LEU A 351 6.89 -32.58 -19.01
C LEU A 351 7.62 -33.07 -20.26
N THR A 352 6.94 -33.00 -21.40
CA THR A 352 7.52 -33.34 -22.70
C THR A 352 7.64 -32.09 -23.55
N PHE A 353 8.87 -31.71 -23.88
CA PHE A 353 9.17 -30.63 -24.83
C PHE A 353 9.38 -31.21 -26.22
N ASN A 354 8.55 -30.82 -27.17
CA ASN A 354 8.67 -31.23 -28.57
C ASN A 354 9.43 -30.17 -29.37
N ARG A 355 10.29 -30.57 -30.30
CA ARG A 355 11.09 -29.64 -31.12
C ARG A 355 10.24 -28.68 -31.97
N ASN A 356 9.06 -29.13 -32.39
CA ASN A 356 8.18 -28.39 -33.30
C ASN A 356 6.90 -27.85 -32.63
N SER A 357 6.74 -28.04 -31.32
CA SER A 357 5.57 -27.53 -30.60
C SER A 357 6.01 -26.64 -29.44
N ALA A 358 5.33 -25.51 -29.30
CA ALA A 358 5.42 -24.69 -28.09
C ALA A 358 4.59 -25.29 -26.93
N GLU A 359 3.75 -26.29 -27.21
CA GLU A 359 2.89 -26.92 -26.22
C GLU A 359 3.63 -28.00 -25.46
N ILE A 360 3.42 -28.00 -24.15
CA ILE A 360 4.01 -28.95 -23.22
C ILE A 360 2.95 -29.97 -22.87
N ALA A 361 3.19 -31.22 -23.28
CA ALA A 361 2.34 -32.33 -22.88
C ALA A 361 2.79 -32.85 -21.52
N SER A 362 1.85 -32.91 -20.57
CA SER A 362 1.98 -33.79 -19.40
C SER A 362 1.45 -35.16 -19.82
N PRO A 363 2.19 -36.26 -19.53
CA PRO A 363 1.80 -37.60 -19.94
C PRO A 363 0.52 -38.12 -19.26
#